data_AF-A0A395NYF7-F1
#
_entry.id   AF-A0A395NYF7-F1
#
_cell.length_a   1.000
_cell.length_b   1.000
_cell.length_c   1.000
_cell.angle_alpha   90.00
_cell.angle_beta   90.00
_cell.angle_gamma   90.00
#
_symmetry.space_group_name_H-M   'P 1'
#
loop_
_entity.id
_entity.type
_entity.pdbx_description
1 polymer ?
#
loop_
_entity_poly.entity_id
_entity_poly.type
_entity_poly.pdbx_seq_one_letter_code
_entity_poly.pdbx_strand_id
1 'polypeptide(L)'
;MAPRDIRPSLNLANPIGLPDPLWYSHGISIDGSGRTIRTSGQVAQRADGSWPPSLVEQIQQAVANLEKVLNAAGAFPRDIVHLRFYVVDWDISSANDLVAPVLALLTDKYGAANKPLTTLIPVPKLAFPEAKFEIEAIAGTGSASRPWIADRDMIHKNKVLTVATVSTPIVETDVVVVGGGFSGVMAAYELNQAGYSVILLEAKHRIGGRSRTQRLRTNPDAIVELGATWINEKTQPTIYALTQKFGLETEVQYTEGDQIYQGYDGRIYRCNVDQAHNKFILLLAEAAEKCNIRVFDEFPEEEDVTMAEWIAQKGLVDNPAIIATCQLLTSALVGREPEDVGAHYFLDYLKSGFGYLSLVSEGEDGAQSLKIKTGTSSIVDALANTLPAGSVMLHSPVDCISQHSKNEVHVKTNSGTIYKAKKV
;
A
#
# COMPACT_ATOMS: atom_id res chain seq x y z
N MET A 1 -1.87 -5.43 14.54
CA MET A 1 -0.60 -4.89 14.04
C MET A 1 -0.37 -3.56 14.71
N ALA A 2 0.65 -3.45 15.58
CA ALA A 2 1.14 -2.12 15.96
C ALA A 2 1.50 -1.38 14.64
N PRO A 3 1.04 -0.12 14.45
CA PRO A 3 1.33 0.61 13.24
C PRO A 3 2.84 0.66 13.04
N ARG A 4 3.32 0.43 11.82
CA ARG A 4 4.74 0.61 11.50
C ARG A 4 5.17 2.00 11.93
N ASP A 5 6.28 2.06 12.65
CA ASP A 5 6.92 3.30 13.02
C ASP A 5 7.58 3.87 11.76
N ILE A 6 6.74 4.56 10.99
CA ILE A 6 7.05 5.33 9.80
C ILE A 6 7.51 6.74 10.21
N ARG A 7 8.22 6.90 11.33
CA ARG A 7 8.82 8.21 11.66
C ARG A 7 10.09 8.41 10.84
N PRO A 8 10.40 9.65 10.46
CA PRO A 8 11.73 9.97 9.96
C PRO A 8 12.69 9.87 11.14
N SER A 9 13.97 9.61 10.87
CA SER A 9 14.98 9.66 11.93
C SER A 9 15.13 11.10 12.39
N LEU A 10 14.88 11.34 13.68
CA LEU A 10 14.96 12.66 14.31
C LEU A 10 16.24 12.70 15.16
N ASN A 11 17.10 13.69 14.96
CA ASN A 11 18.20 13.98 15.87
C ASN A 11 17.89 15.24 16.66
N LEU A 12 17.78 15.09 17.98
CA LEU A 12 17.65 16.20 18.90
C LEU A 12 19.02 16.85 19.11
N ALA A 13 19.09 18.16 18.94
CA ALA A 13 20.30 18.94 19.15
C ALA A 13 20.16 19.73 20.46
N ASN A 14 20.58 19.11 21.57
CA ASN A 14 20.64 19.74 22.89
C ASN A 14 22.12 19.87 23.29
N PRO A 15 22.82 20.94 22.85
CA PRO A 15 24.26 21.07 23.02
C PRO A 15 24.67 21.24 24.48
N ILE A 16 25.85 20.73 24.82
CA ILE A 16 26.51 20.98 26.10
C ILE A 16 26.75 22.49 26.22
N GLY A 17 26.21 23.11 27.27
CA GLY A 17 26.28 24.55 27.51
C GLY A 17 24.93 25.29 27.53
N LEU A 18 23.84 24.63 27.14
CA LEU A 18 22.47 25.15 27.31
C LEU A 18 21.75 24.45 28.48
N PRO A 19 20.75 25.10 29.12
CA PRO A 19 19.92 24.48 30.15
C PRO A 19 19.19 23.24 29.64
N ASP A 20 18.95 22.24 30.51
CA ASP A 20 18.16 21.05 30.16
C ASP A 20 16.72 21.49 29.79
N PRO A 21 16.24 21.21 28.57
CA PRO A 21 14.92 21.62 28.13
C PRO A 21 13.77 20.79 28.75
N LEU A 22 14.05 19.80 29.60
CA LEU A 22 13.08 18.95 30.33
C LEU A 22 12.06 18.22 29.42
N TRP A 23 11.08 18.94 28.87
CA TRP A 23 9.96 18.42 28.07
C TRP A 23 9.95 18.90 26.61
N TYR A 24 10.92 19.73 26.19
CA TYR A 24 11.15 20.12 24.79
C TYR A 24 12.59 19.83 24.33
N SER A 25 12.95 20.23 23.10
CA SER A 25 14.33 20.19 22.58
C SER A 25 14.76 21.54 22.00
N HIS A 26 16.04 21.90 22.12
CA HIS A 26 16.61 23.16 21.61
C HIS A 26 16.73 23.18 20.09
N GLY A 27 16.99 22.02 19.49
CA GLY A 27 17.10 21.85 18.05
C GLY A 27 16.62 20.47 17.63
N ILE A 28 16.15 20.35 16.39
CA ILE A 28 15.82 19.08 15.77
C ILE A 28 16.33 19.09 14.33
N SER A 29 16.90 17.98 13.90
CA SER A 29 17.14 17.69 12.48
C SER A 29 16.38 16.43 12.11
N ILE A 30 15.89 16.38 10.88
CA ILE A 30 15.14 15.27 10.32
C ILE A 30 16.02 14.70 9.22
N ASP A 31 16.45 13.45 9.36
CA ASP A 31 17.22 12.78 8.31
C ASP A 31 16.27 12.01 7.36
N GLY A 32 16.62 11.99 6.08
CA GLY A 32 15.90 11.30 5.02
C GLY A 32 14.81 12.13 4.34
N SER A 33 14.20 11.58 3.28
CA SER A 33 13.05 12.21 2.62
C SER A 33 11.78 12.00 3.45
N GLY A 34 11.36 13.02 4.20
CA GLY A 34 10.12 12.98 4.97
C GLY A 34 8.99 13.78 4.31
N ARG A 35 7.74 13.37 4.52
CA ARG A 35 6.56 14.22 4.24
C ARG A 35 6.28 15.08 5.46
N THR A 36 6.21 16.39 5.25
CA THR A 36 5.88 17.39 6.28
C THR A 36 4.40 17.73 6.26
N ILE A 37 3.78 17.75 7.43
CA ILE A 37 2.41 18.21 7.66
C ILE A 37 2.47 19.49 8.49
N ARG A 38 1.68 20.49 8.11
CA ARG A 38 1.57 21.78 8.81
C ARG A 38 0.11 22.02 9.12
N THR A 39 -0.20 22.39 10.35
CA THR A 39 -1.56 22.74 10.75
C THR A 39 -1.71 24.26 10.80
N SER A 40 -2.92 24.78 10.57
CA SER A 40 -3.28 26.09 11.12
C SER A 40 -3.39 25.99 12.64
N GLY A 41 -3.43 27.13 13.33
CA GLY A 41 -3.66 27.14 14.77
C GLY A 41 -5.04 26.60 15.12
N GLN A 42 -5.08 25.73 16.12
CA GLN A 42 -6.29 25.09 16.62
C GLN A 42 -6.69 25.73 17.94
N VAL A 43 -7.93 26.17 18.01
CA VAL A 43 -8.55 26.75 19.21
C VAL A 43 -9.54 25.75 19.83
N ALA A 44 -10.08 26.11 20.99
CA ALA A 44 -10.98 25.26 21.77
C ALA A 44 -12.44 25.23 21.29
N GLN A 45 -12.76 25.83 20.14
CA GLN A 45 -14.13 25.83 19.63
C GLN A 45 -14.57 24.39 19.30
N ARG A 46 -15.76 24.02 19.79
CA ARG A 46 -16.38 22.72 19.50
C ARG A 46 -17.16 22.78 18.18
N ALA A 47 -17.55 21.61 17.66
CA ALA A 47 -18.29 21.51 16.40
C ALA A 47 -19.66 22.21 16.43
N ASP A 48 -20.26 22.35 17.62
CA ASP A 48 -21.51 23.09 17.85
C ASP A 48 -21.30 24.60 18.02
N GLY A 49 -20.05 25.09 17.89
CA GLY A 49 -19.67 26.48 18.07
C GLY A 49 -19.43 26.90 19.52
N SER A 50 -19.70 26.02 20.50
CA SER A 50 -19.51 26.33 21.92
C SER A 50 -18.03 26.31 22.34
N TRP A 51 -17.75 26.96 23.47
CA TRP A 51 -16.40 27.11 24.02
C TRP A 51 -16.36 26.58 25.46
N PRO A 52 -15.31 25.83 25.85
CA PRO A 52 -15.10 25.50 27.25
C PRO A 52 -14.84 26.75 28.11
N PRO A 53 -15.37 26.81 29.34
CA PRO A 53 -15.29 27.99 30.20
C PRO A 53 -13.89 28.24 30.78
N SER A 54 -13.16 27.19 31.15
CA SER A 54 -11.87 27.28 31.83
C SER A 54 -10.69 27.18 30.85
N LEU A 55 -9.55 27.77 31.21
CA LEU A 55 -8.32 27.69 30.39
C LEU A 55 -7.88 26.23 30.19
N VAL A 56 -7.91 25.41 31.26
CA VAL A 56 -7.54 24.00 31.23
C VAL A 56 -8.42 23.21 30.25
N GLU A 57 -9.74 23.39 30.31
CA GLU A 57 -10.64 22.71 29.38
C GLU A 57 -10.45 23.20 27.93
N GLN A 58 -10.11 24.49 27.74
CA GLN A 58 -9.79 25.01 26.42
C GLN A 58 -8.50 24.38 25.86
N ILE A 59 -7.46 24.21 26.68
CA ILE A 59 -6.22 23.53 26.29
C ILE A 59 -6.52 22.09 25.85
N GLN A 60 -7.27 21.33 26.67
CA GLN A 60 -7.66 19.97 26.36
C GLN A 60 -8.45 19.87 25.04
N GLN A 61 -9.40 20.78 24.84
CA GLN A 61 -10.22 20.79 23.62
C GLN A 61 -9.42 21.17 22.37
N ALA A 62 -8.52 22.15 22.47
CA ALA A 62 -7.65 22.56 21.37
C ALA A 62 -6.65 21.46 21.00
N VAL A 63 -6.10 20.75 21.99
CA VAL A 63 -5.27 19.55 21.80
C VAL A 63 -6.05 18.45 21.08
N ALA A 64 -7.29 18.18 21.48
CA ALA A 64 -8.15 17.21 20.81
C ALA A 64 -8.50 17.63 19.37
N ASN A 65 -8.64 18.93 19.11
CA ASN A 65 -8.86 19.46 17.76
C ASN A 65 -7.59 19.29 16.90
N LEU A 66 -6.41 19.57 17.44
CA LEU A 66 -5.13 19.30 16.77
C LEU A 66 -4.97 17.83 16.40
N GLU A 67 -5.27 16.92 17.33
CA GLU A 67 -5.18 15.49 17.07
C GLU A 67 -6.09 15.07 15.91
N LYS A 68 -7.32 15.61 15.82
CA LYS A 68 -8.23 15.37 14.68
C LYS A 68 -7.62 15.86 13.37
N VAL A 69 -7.03 17.05 13.34
CA VAL A 69 -6.38 17.62 12.14
C VAL A 69 -5.17 16.78 11.70
N LEU A 70 -4.31 16.38 12.64
CA LEU A 70 -3.17 15.52 12.36
C LEU A 70 -3.62 14.17 11.79
N ASN A 71 -4.60 13.53 12.43
CA ASN A 71 -5.15 12.26 11.98
C ASN A 71 -5.75 12.37 10.56
N ALA A 72 -6.46 13.45 10.26
CA ALA A 72 -7.00 13.71 8.92
C ALA A 72 -5.90 13.92 7.86
N ALA A 73 -4.75 14.50 8.25
CA ALA A 73 -3.60 14.70 7.37
C ALA A 73 -2.71 13.45 7.21
N GLY A 74 -2.98 12.39 7.99
CA GLY A 74 -2.22 11.14 8.00
C GLY A 74 -0.98 11.18 8.91
N ALA A 75 -0.98 12.03 9.94
CA ALA A 75 0.02 12.06 11.02
C ALA A 75 -0.62 11.79 12.38
N PHE A 76 0.21 11.46 13.36
CA PHE A 76 -0.17 11.25 14.74
C PHE A 76 0.60 12.21 15.66
N PRO A 77 0.17 12.42 16.92
CA PRO A 77 0.88 13.28 17.86
C PRO A 77 2.38 12.95 18.06
N ARG A 78 2.74 11.67 17.92
CA ARG A 78 4.13 11.19 17.97
C ARG A 78 5.02 11.67 16.82
N ASP A 79 4.42 12.12 15.72
CA ASP A 79 5.12 12.56 14.51
C ASP A 79 5.41 14.08 14.56
N ILE A 80 4.94 14.77 15.60
CA ILE A 80 5.14 16.21 15.78
C ILE A 80 6.63 16.49 16.04
N VAL A 81 7.19 17.41 15.24
CA VAL A 81 8.58 17.87 15.33
C VAL A 81 8.68 19.30 15.87
N HIS A 82 7.61 20.09 15.78
CA HIS A 82 7.55 21.44 16.30
C HIS A 82 6.11 21.78 16.76
N LEU A 83 6.00 22.37 17.94
CA LEU A 83 4.80 22.96 18.51
C LEU A 83 4.98 24.47 18.77
N ARG A 84 3.94 25.22 18.44
CA ARG A 84 3.77 26.62 18.86
C ARG A 84 2.46 26.76 19.60
N PHE A 85 2.50 27.43 20.75
CA PHE A 85 1.30 27.76 21.51
C PHE A 85 1.21 29.25 21.76
N TYR A 86 -0.01 29.78 21.67
CA TYR A 86 -0.36 31.13 22.07
C TYR A 86 -1.32 31.06 23.25
N VAL A 87 -1.03 31.79 24.33
CA VAL A 87 -1.81 31.73 25.57
C VAL A 87 -2.14 33.14 26.04
N VAL A 88 -3.42 33.38 26.30
CA VAL A 88 -3.91 34.68 26.80
C VAL A 88 -3.62 34.80 28.30
N ASP A 89 -3.08 35.94 28.71
CA ASP A 89 -2.82 36.29 30.13
C ASP A 89 -2.04 35.22 30.91
N TRP A 90 -1.05 34.59 30.26
CA TRP A 90 -0.29 33.48 30.85
C TRP A 90 0.72 33.94 31.90
N ASP A 91 0.79 33.18 33.00
CA ASP A 91 1.81 33.30 34.05
C ASP A 91 2.49 31.95 34.32
N ILE A 92 3.78 32.01 34.68
CA ILE A 92 4.61 30.82 34.90
C ILE A 92 4.13 29.95 36.07
N SER A 93 3.40 30.51 37.04
CA SER A 93 2.80 29.73 38.14
C SER A 93 1.76 28.72 37.64
N SER A 94 1.17 28.96 36.46
CA SER A 94 0.19 28.08 35.82
C SER A 94 0.82 27.14 34.79
N ALA A 95 2.16 26.96 34.81
CA ALA A 95 2.86 26.13 33.84
C ALA A 95 2.34 24.67 33.80
N ASN A 96 1.96 24.10 34.95
CA ASN A 96 1.47 22.72 35.02
C ASN A 96 0.13 22.52 34.28
N ASP A 97 -0.75 23.52 34.33
CA ASP A 97 -2.07 23.49 33.67
C ASP A 97 -1.94 23.45 32.14
N LEU A 98 -0.86 24.02 31.62
CA LEU A 98 -0.47 23.97 30.22
C LEU A 98 0.28 22.68 29.87
N VAL A 99 1.32 22.36 30.65
CA VAL A 99 2.27 21.29 30.33
C VAL A 99 1.61 19.93 30.45
N ALA A 100 0.75 19.69 31.45
CA ALA A 100 0.19 18.35 31.66
C ALA A 100 -0.69 17.87 30.49
N PRO A 101 -1.65 18.64 29.95
CA PRO A 101 -2.44 18.21 28.80
C PRO A 101 -1.60 18.04 27.51
N VAL A 102 -0.63 18.93 27.28
CA VAL A 102 0.26 18.85 26.11
C VAL A 102 1.21 17.67 26.22
N LEU A 103 1.77 17.43 27.40
CA LEU A 103 2.62 16.28 27.66
C LEU A 103 1.83 14.98 27.52
N ALA A 104 0.55 14.95 27.95
CA ALA A 104 -0.33 13.80 27.73
C ALA A 104 -0.53 13.51 26.23
N LEU A 105 -0.66 14.54 25.38
CA LEU A 105 -0.71 14.39 23.92
C LEU A 105 0.60 13.80 23.36
N LEU A 106 1.74 14.26 23.88
CA LEU A 106 3.08 13.88 23.40
C LEU A 106 3.57 12.53 23.95
N THR A 107 2.94 12.05 25.00
CA THR A 107 3.27 10.81 25.68
C THR A 107 2.48 9.66 25.09
N ASP A 108 3.19 8.68 24.55
CA ASP A 108 2.53 7.51 24.02
C ASP A 108 1.92 6.65 25.14
N LYS A 109 1.11 5.66 24.74
CA LYS A 109 0.44 4.73 25.67
C LYS A 109 1.41 3.90 26.54
N TYR A 110 2.71 3.96 26.28
CA TYR A 110 3.76 3.27 27.06
C TYR A 110 4.51 4.23 27.99
N GLY A 111 4.12 5.51 28.04
CA GLY A 111 4.74 6.51 28.90
C GLY A 111 5.96 7.20 28.26
N ALA A 112 6.25 6.97 26.98
CA ALA A 112 7.37 7.64 26.31
C ALA A 112 6.91 8.98 25.72
N ALA A 113 7.47 10.07 26.25
CA ALA A 113 7.21 11.43 25.77
C ALA A 113 8.08 11.78 24.55
N ASN A 114 7.44 12.18 23.46
CA ASN A 114 8.13 12.81 22.32
C ASN A 114 8.38 14.29 22.64
N LYS A 115 9.61 14.77 22.48
CA LYS A 115 10.03 16.14 22.85
C LYS A 115 10.28 17.00 21.60
N PRO A 116 9.24 17.54 20.96
CA PRO A 116 9.41 18.40 19.78
C PRO A 116 10.12 19.70 20.15
N LEU A 117 10.49 20.48 19.14
CA LEU A 117 10.70 21.91 19.34
C LEU A 117 9.42 22.51 19.90
N THR A 118 9.54 23.38 20.90
CA THR A 118 8.36 24.02 21.49
C THR A 118 8.62 25.50 21.70
N THR A 119 7.67 26.33 21.30
CA THR A 119 7.66 27.76 21.62
C THR A 119 6.33 28.13 22.27
N LEU A 120 6.40 28.79 23.42
CA LEU A 120 5.26 29.35 24.16
C LEU A 120 5.28 30.87 23.99
N ILE A 121 4.15 31.44 23.54
CA ILE A 121 4.03 32.88 23.30
C ILE A 121 2.83 33.43 24.09
N PRO A 122 3.07 34.15 25.20
CA PRO A 122 2.03 34.89 25.88
C PRO A 122 1.51 36.03 24.99
N VAL A 123 0.20 36.16 24.86
CA VAL A 123 -0.45 37.20 24.04
C VAL A 123 -1.55 37.90 24.82
N PRO A 124 -1.85 39.18 24.52
CA PRO A 124 -2.93 39.89 25.21
C PRO A 124 -4.34 39.45 24.77
N LYS A 125 -4.46 38.85 23.58
CA LYS A 125 -5.72 38.33 23.01
C LYS A 125 -5.48 37.43 21.79
N LEU A 126 -6.47 36.63 21.45
CA LEU A 126 -6.55 35.85 20.20
C LEU A 126 -7.64 36.42 19.27
N ALA A 127 -7.77 35.85 18.07
CA ALA A 127 -8.70 36.33 17.05
C ALA A 127 -10.18 36.22 17.47
N PHE A 128 -10.53 35.13 18.16
CA PHE A 128 -11.83 34.97 18.80
C PHE A 128 -11.78 35.49 20.24
N PRO A 129 -12.70 36.36 20.68
CA PRO A 129 -12.73 36.88 22.04
C PRO A 129 -12.80 35.79 23.12
N GLU A 130 -13.43 34.66 22.83
CA GLU A 130 -13.60 33.52 23.73
C GLU A 130 -12.36 32.62 23.84
N ALA A 131 -11.43 32.72 22.88
CA ALA A 131 -10.25 31.88 22.82
C ALA A 131 -9.18 32.34 23.80
N LYS A 132 -8.77 31.45 24.71
CA LYS A 132 -7.70 31.65 25.68
C LYS A 132 -6.41 30.91 25.31
N PHE A 133 -6.50 29.98 24.37
CA PHE A 133 -5.41 29.10 23.95
C PHE A 133 -5.51 28.73 22.46
N GLU A 134 -4.37 28.73 21.77
CA GLU A 134 -4.22 28.27 20.38
C GLU A 134 -2.95 27.43 20.22
N ILE A 135 -3.03 26.32 19.49
CA ILE A 135 -1.93 25.37 19.25
C ILE A 135 -1.70 25.10 17.75
N GLU A 136 -0.46 25.21 17.29
CA GLU A 136 -0.02 24.92 15.92
C GLU A 136 1.08 23.84 15.93
N ALA A 137 1.06 22.93 14.95
CA ALA A 137 2.05 21.87 14.85
C ALA A 137 2.67 21.75 13.44
N ILE A 138 3.94 21.33 13.43
CA ILE A 138 4.60 20.73 12.27
C ILE A 138 4.90 19.28 12.62
N ALA A 139 4.54 18.35 11.73
CA ALA A 139 4.82 16.92 11.89
C ALA A 139 5.63 16.37 10.71
N GLY A 140 6.53 15.42 10.99
CA GLY A 140 7.34 14.71 9.99
C GLY A 140 7.07 13.21 10.01
N THR A 141 6.88 12.62 8.83
CA THR A 141 6.72 11.17 8.63
C THR A 141 7.85 10.65 7.72
N GLY A 142 8.34 9.43 7.93
CA GLY A 142 9.48 8.81 7.24
C GLY A 142 9.28 7.36 6.81
N SER A 143 10.30 6.80 6.18
CA SER A 143 10.45 5.37 5.93
C SER A 143 11.95 5.01 5.88
N ALA A 144 12.51 4.53 6.99
CA ALA A 144 13.76 3.78 6.93
C ALA A 144 13.45 2.35 6.48
N SER A 145 14.22 1.85 5.51
CA SER A 145 14.12 0.47 5.02
C SER A 145 14.32 -0.52 6.17
N ARG A 146 13.55 -1.62 6.20
CA ARG A 146 13.66 -2.67 7.23
C ARG A 146 13.70 -4.05 6.59
N PRO A 147 14.57 -4.96 7.07
CA PRO A 147 14.52 -6.36 6.65
C PRO A 147 13.14 -6.98 6.88
N TRP A 148 12.72 -7.83 5.96
CA TRP A 148 11.54 -8.67 6.11
C TRP A 148 11.77 -9.71 7.22
N ILE A 149 10.71 -10.00 7.99
CA ILE A 149 10.69 -10.97 9.09
C ILE A 149 9.47 -11.86 8.90
N ALA A 150 9.70 -13.17 8.86
CA ALA A 150 8.71 -14.21 8.56
C ALA A 150 7.52 -14.25 9.55
N ASP A 151 7.76 -13.92 10.81
CA ASP A 151 6.82 -14.11 11.89
C ASP A 151 6.13 -12.78 12.27
N ARG A 152 4.84 -12.64 11.90
CA ARG A 152 4.03 -11.47 12.26
C ARG A 152 3.77 -11.37 13.77
N ASP A 153 3.94 -12.46 14.53
CA ASP A 153 3.77 -12.49 15.99
C ASP A 153 5.04 -12.06 16.74
N MET A 154 6.23 -12.19 16.12
CA MET A 154 7.50 -11.71 16.67
C MET A 154 7.63 -10.17 16.74
N ILE A 155 6.75 -9.43 16.06
CA ILE A 155 6.68 -7.96 16.18
C ILE A 155 6.39 -7.55 17.64
N HIS A 156 5.84 -8.45 18.47
CA HIS A 156 5.55 -8.19 19.88
C HIS A 156 6.64 -8.67 20.86
N LYS A 157 7.70 -9.38 20.42
CA LYS A 157 8.66 -10.02 21.34
C LYS A 157 10.12 -9.56 21.26
N ASN A 158 10.53 -8.75 20.29
CA ASN A 158 11.91 -8.27 20.22
C ASN A 158 12.06 -6.82 20.70
N LYS A 159 12.86 -6.66 21.76
CA LYS A 159 13.50 -5.41 22.18
C LYS A 159 14.17 -4.77 20.96
N VAL A 160 13.81 -3.54 20.66
CA VAL A 160 14.42 -2.72 19.62
C VAL A 160 15.93 -2.64 19.91
N LEU A 161 16.74 -3.32 19.10
CA LEU A 161 18.18 -3.11 19.06
C LEU A 161 18.43 -1.73 18.47
N THR A 162 19.01 -0.85 19.26
CA THR A 162 19.57 0.43 18.86
C THR A 162 20.66 0.20 17.82
N VAL A 163 20.54 0.81 16.64
CA VAL A 163 21.62 0.87 15.66
C VAL A 163 22.11 2.31 15.59
N ALA A 164 23.42 2.44 15.78
CA ALA A 164 24.17 3.68 15.66
C ALA A 164 23.96 4.37 14.31
N THR A 165 24.16 5.68 14.31
CA THR A 165 24.24 6.52 13.11
C THR A 165 25.35 6.00 12.18
N VAL A 166 24.97 5.44 11.03
CA VAL A 166 25.91 5.02 9.98
C VAL A 166 25.77 5.98 8.81
N SER A 167 26.92 6.46 8.30
CA SER A 167 27.06 7.06 6.97
C SER A 167 26.21 6.31 5.94
N THR A 168 25.56 7.00 5.00
CA THR A 168 24.71 6.42 3.96
C THR A 168 25.31 5.12 3.40
N PRO A 169 24.83 3.93 3.80
CA PRO A 169 25.54 2.70 3.50
C PRO A 169 25.36 2.39 2.02
N ILE A 170 26.47 2.20 1.31
CA ILE A 170 26.47 1.54 0.01
C ILE A 170 26.36 0.05 0.30
N VAL A 171 25.27 -0.57 -0.17
CA VAL A 171 25.07 -2.02 -0.07
C VAL A 171 25.42 -2.62 -1.41
N GLU A 172 26.39 -3.52 -1.45
CA GLU A 172 26.76 -4.24 -2.67
C GLU A 172 26.01 -5.56 -2.80
N THR A 173 25.53 -5.86 -4.00
CA THR A 173 24.85 -7.12 -4.34
C THR A 173 25.03 -7.43 -5.82
N ASP A 174 24.75 -8.66 -6.27
CA ASP A 174 24.79 -8.97 -7.70
C ASP A 174 23.58 -8.39 -8.41
N VAL A 175 22.39 -8.54 -7.82
CA VAL A 175 21.12 -8.10 -8.41
C VAL A 175 20.25 -7.40 -7.38
N VAL A 176 19.70 -6.24 -7.75
CA VAL A 176 18.59 -5.63 -7.04
C VAL A 176 17.29 -6.03 -7.72
N VAL A 177 16.25 -6.38 -6.97
CA VAL A 177 14.91 -6.61 -7.51
C VAL A 177 13.97 -5.54 -6.97
N VAL A 178 13.29 -4.80 -7.85
CA VAL A 178 12.37 -3.73 -7.44
C VAL A 178 10.93 -4.23 -7.41
N GLY A 179 10.36 -4.29 -6.20
CA GLY A 179 8.96 -4.67 -5.95
C GLY A 179 8.80 -6.10 -5.42
N GLY A 180 8.26 -6.22 -4.21
CA GLY A 180 7.96 -7.48 -3.52
C GLY A 180 6.62 -8.11 -3.91
N GLY A 181 6.20 -7.97 -5.17
CA GLY A 181 5.07 -8.73 -5.72
C GLY A 181 5.46 -10.18 -6.07
N PHE A 182 4.52 -10.97 -6.59
CA PHE A 182 4.80 -12.36 -6.99
C PHE A 182 5.98 -12.48 -7.97
N SER A 183 5.99 -11.64 -9.02
CA SER A 183 7.08 -11.63 -10.02
C SER A 183 8.45 -11.33 -9.39
N GLY A 184 8.56 -10.27 -8.58
CA GLY A 184 9.82 -9.90 -7.95
C GLY A 184 10.29 -10.91 -6.90
N VAL A 185 9.38 -11.46 -6.09
CA VAL A 185 9.75 -12.49 -5.10
C VAL A 185 10.19 -13.79 -5.79
N MET A 186 9.53 -14.18 -6.89
CA MET A 186 9.95 -15.33 -7.69
C MET A 186 11.31 -15.10 -8.36
N ALA A 187 11.54 -13.93 -8.95
CA ALA A 187 12.83 -13.59 -9.54
C ALA A 187 13.96 -13.62 -8.50
N ALA A 188 13.73 -13.04 -7.32
CA ALA A 188 14.69 -13.08 -6.23
C ALA A 188 14.98 -14.52 -5.77
N TYR A 189 13.93 -15.35 -5.67
CA TYR A 189 14.06 -16.77 -5.37
C TYR A 189 14.94 -17.50 -6.39
N GLU A 190 14.64 -17.41 -7.68
CA GLU A 190 15.39 -18.12 -8.72
C GLU A 190 16.84 -17.63 -8.84
N LEU A 191 17.07 -16.32 -8.75
CA LEU A 191 18.41 -15.74 -8.75
C LEU A 191 19.24 -16.22 -7.55
N ASN A 192 18.62 -16.28 -6.37
CA ASN A 192 19.31 -16.80 -5.18
C ASN A 192 19.62 -18.29 -5.30
N GLN A 193 18.69 -19.09 -5.84
CA GLN A 193 18.93 -20.51 -6.13
C GLN A 193 20.04 -20.72 -7.15
N ALA A 194 20.24 -19.78 -8.07
CA ALA A 194 21.35 -19.77 -9.02
C ALA A 194 22.69 -19.28 -8.41
N GLY A 195 22.71 -18.94 -7.12
CA GLY A 195 23.91 -18.56 -6.39
C GLY A 195 24.24 -17.06 -6.40
N TYR A 196 23.35 -16.21 -6.92
CA TYR A 196 23.54 -14.76 -6.88
C TYR A 196 23.12 -14.17 -5.53
N SER A 197 23.85 -13.16 -5.07
CA SER A 197 23.38 -12.30 -3.98
C SER A 197 22.29 -11.37 -4.51
N VAL A 198 21.17 -11.29 -3.78
CA VAL A 198 20.00 -10.52 -4.21
C VAL A 198 19.50 -9.64 -3.07
N ILE A 199 19.17 -8.39 -3.40
CA ILE A 199 18.39 -7.49 -2.55
C ILE A 199 17.06 -7.15 -3.24
N LEU A 200 15.95 -7.55 -2.65
CA LEU A 200 14.60 -7.17 -3.04
C LEU A 200 14.19 -5.91 -2.28
N LEU A 201 13.79 -4.86 -3.00
CA LEU A 201 13.33 -3.59 -2.43
C LEU A 201 11.81 -3.45 -2.62
N GLU A 202 11.05 -3.44 -1.52
CA GLU A 202 9.61 -3.29 -1.52
C GLU A 202 9.19 -1.97 -0.87
N ALA A 203 8.46 -1.16 -1.63
CA ALA A 203 7.99 0.16 -1.21
C ALA A 203 7.08 0.09 0.03
N LYS A 204 6.17 -0.89 0.05
CA LYS A 204 5.17 -1.01 1.09
C LYS A 204 5.70 -1.76 2.28
N HIS A 205 4.75 -1.93 3.18
CA HIS A 205 4.93 -2.60 4.41
C HIS A 205 4.72 -4.12 4.33
N ARG A 206 4.73 -4.72 3.15
CA ARG A 206 4.44 -6.14 2.97
C ARG A 206 4.87 -6.54 1.58
N ILE A 207 5.18 -7.81 1.42
CA ILE A 207 5.27 -8.46 0.12
C ILE A 207 3.86 -8.92 -0.36
N GLY A 208 3.79 -9.45 -1.58
CA GLY A 208 2.58 -9.95 -2.24
C GLY A 208 1.99 -9.01 -3.28
N GLY A 209 2.31 -7.71 -3.24
CA GLY A 209 1.84 -6.74 -4.22
C GLY A 209 0.30 -6.70 -4.32
N ARG A 210 -0.24 -7.12 -5.48
CA ARG A 210 -1.69 -7.18 -5.77
C ARG A 210 -2.40 -8.35 -5.09
N SER A 211 -1.68 -9.39 -4.65
CA SER A 211 -2.23 -10.42 -3.77
C SER A 211 -2.13 -9.95 -2.31
N ARG A 212 -3.20 -10.15 -1.55
CA ARG A 212 -3.25 -9.77 -0.14
C ARG A 212 -4.30 -10.60 0.61
N THR A 213 -3.82 -11.60 1.32
CA THR A 213 -4.59 -12.33 2.31
C THR A 213 -4.65 -11.54 3.62
N GLN A 214 -5.86 -11.31 4.11
CA GLN A 214 -6.12 -10.62 5.37
C GLN A 214 -6.86 -11.58 6.32
N ARG A 215 -6.28 -11.88 7.48
CA ARG A 215 -7.01 -12.59 8.54
C ARG A 215 -8.10 -11.70 9.13
N LEU A 216 -9.27 -12.28 9.39
CA LEU A 216 -10.38 -11.59 10.02
C LEU A 216 -10.05 -11.35 11.51
N ARG A 217 -10.43 -10.19 12.03
CA ARG A 217 -10.23 -9.86 13.45
C ARG A 217 -11.14 -10.67 14.37
N THR A 218 -12.32 -11.02 13.87
CA THR A 218 -13.38 -11.72 14.61
C THR A 218 -13.19 -13.24 14.61
N ASN A 219 -12.42 -13.77 13.66
CA ASN A 219 -12.05 -15.18 13.60
C ASN A 219 -10.61 -15.30 13.04
N PRO A 220 -9.61 -15.54 13.90
CA PRO A 220 -8.20 -15.64 13.49
C PRO A 220 -7.88 -16.77 12.50
N ASP A 221 -8.75 -17.78 12.42
CA ASP A 221 -8.63 -18.91 11.50
C ASP A 221 -9.30 -18.63 10.15
N ALA A 222 -10.09 -17.56 10.06
CA ALA A 222 -10.70 -17.12 8.82
C ALA A 222 -9.86 -16.04 8.11
N ILE A 223 -9.84 -16.13 6.78
CA ILE A 223 -9.17 -15.15 5.91
C ILE A 223 -10.17 -14.51 4.95
N VAL A 224 -9.78 -13.37 4.42
CA VAL A 224 -10.36 -12.75 3.23
C VAL A 224 -9.25 -12.39 2.27
N GLU A 225 -9.43 -12.71 0.99
CA GLU A 225 -8.57 -12.20 -0.06
C GLU A 225 -9.02 -10.80 -0.46
N LEU A 226 -8.07 -9.86 -0.46
CA LEU A 226 -8.28 -8.48 -0.89
C LEU A 226 -7.69 -8.23 -2.29
N GLY A 227 -7.38 -9.31 -3.01
CA GLY A 227 -6.66 -9.29 -4.27
C GLY A 227 -6.85 -10.60 -5.03
N ALA A 228 -5.78 -11.14 -5.60
CA ALA A 228 -5.84 -12.42 -6.30
C ALA A 228 -6.31 -13.55 -5.37
N THR A 229 -7.33 -14.28 -5.80
CA THR A 229 -8.02 -15.30 -4.99
C THR A 229 -7.82 -16.72 -5.53
N TRP A 230 -7.93 -16.88 -6.85
CA TRP A 230 -8.01 -18.18 -7.49
C TRP A 230 -6.72 -18.61 -8.16
N ILE A 231 -6.51 -19.92 -8.20
CA ILE A 231 -5.50 -20.60 -9.01
C ILE A 231 -6.13 -21.79 -9.73
N ASN A 232 -5.41 -22.39 -10.68
CA ASN A 232 -5.83 -23.60 -11.38
C ASN A 232 -4.62 -24.51 -11.68
N GLU A 233 -4.80 -25.82 -11.57
CA GLU A 233 -3.74 -26.82 -11.84
C GLU A 233 -3.36 -26.92 -13.34
N LYS A 234 -4.34 -26.92 -14.24
CA LYS A 234 -4.17 -27.08 -15.68
C LYS A 234 -3.79 -25.78 -16.38
N THR A 235 -4.53 -24.70 -16.11
CA THR A 235 -4.36 -23.41 -16.81
C THR A 235 -3.35 -22.49 -16.13
N GLN A 236 -2.96 -22.78 -14.88
CA GLN A 236 -1.95 -22.01 -14.14
C GLN A 236 -0.91 -22.92 -13.44
N PRO A 237 -0.28 -23.87 -14.19
CA PRO A 237 0.53 -24.94 -13.60
C PRO A 237 1.72 -24.43 -12.80
N THR A 238 2.32 -23.30 -13.21
CA THR A 238 3.48 -22.72 -12.53
C THR A 238 3.15 -22.28 -11.10
N ILE A 239 2.02 -21.59 -10.90
CA ILE A 239 1.65 -21.12 -9.56
C ILE A 239 1.12 -22.28 -8.69
N TYR A 240 0.42 -23.23 -9.31
CA TYR A 240 -0.01 -24.45 -8.63
C TYR A 240 1.17 -25.30 -8.16
N ALA A 241 2.22 -25.44 -8.97
CA ALA A 241 3.43 -26.17 -8.56
C ALA A 241 4.08 -25.57 -7.29
N LEU A 242 3.95 -24.26 -7.06
CA LEU A 242 4.43 -23.64 -5.82
C LEU A 242 3.61 -24.05 -4.60
N THR A 243 2.30 -24.30 -4.74
CA THR A 243 1.49 -24.80 -3.62
C THR A 243 1.95 -26.20 -3.22
N GLN A 244 2.20 -27.07 -4.20
CA GLN A 244 2.74 -28.41 -3.98
C GLN A 244 4.13 -28.35 -3.33
N LYS A 245 5.02 -27.51 -3.86
CA LYS A 245 6.39 -27.35 -3.37
C LYS A 245 6.47 -26.95 -1.90
N PHE A 246 5.56 -26.08 -1.46
CA PHE A 246 5.55 -25.55 -0.09
C PHE A 246 4.49 -26.19 0.81
N GLY A 247 3.81 -27.25 0.34
CA GLY A 247 2.79 -27.97 1.12
C GLY A 247 1.58 -27.10 1.48
N LEU A 248 1.18 -26.18 0.60
CA LEU A 248 0.04 -25.29 0.81
C LEU A 248 -1.25 -26.00 0.37
N GLU A 249 -2.14 -26.26 1.33
CA GLU A 249 -3.42 -26.91 1.05
C GLU A 249 -4.34 -26.03 0.18
N THR A 250 -4.89 -26.64 -0.86
CA THR A 250 -5.91 -26.04 -1.72
C THR A 250 -7.31 -26.51 -1.35
N GLU A 251 -8.30 -25.74 -1.78
CA GLU A 251 -9.73 -26.08 -1.70
C GLU A 251 -10.41 -25.73 -3.01
N VAL A 252 -11.42 -26.51 -3.40
CA VAL A 252 -12.19 -26.27 -4.63
C VAL A 252 -13.10 -25.07 -4.42
N GLN A 253 -13.22 -24.22 -5.45
CA GLN A 253 -14.18 -23.13 -5.47
C GLN A 253 -15.60 -23.68 -5.32
N TYR A 254 -16.37 -23.08 -4.43
CA TYR A 254 -17.75 -23.45 -4.24
C TYR A 254 -18.58 -22.98 -5.45
N THR A 255 -19.28 -23.91 -6.10
CA THR A 255 -20.07 -23.67 -7.33
C THR A 255 -21.50 -24.19 -7.23
N GLU A 256 -21.97 -24.61 -6.05
CA GLU A 256 -23.35 -25.10 -5.89
C GLU A 256 -24.34 -23.95 -5.69
N GLY A 257 -25.41 -23.92 -6.50
CA GLY A 257 -26.49 -22.94 -6.38
C GLY A 257 -26.81 -22.23 -7.69
N ASP A 258 -27.54 -21.11 -7.57
CA ASP A 258 -27.92 -20.28 -8.71
C ASP A 258 -26.79 -19.30 -9.10
N GLN A 259 -26.49 -19.21 -10.38
CA GLN A 259 -25.71 -18.10 -10.94
C GLN A 259 -26.62 -16.90 -11.21
N ILE A 260 -26.29 -15.75 -10.63
CA ILE A 260 -27.05 -14.51 -10.77
C ILE A 260 -26.15 -13.37 -11.23
N TYR A 261 -26.68 -12.52 -12.10
CA TYR A 261 -26.03 -11.30 -12.57
C TYR A 261 -26.96 -10.11 -12.33
N GLN A 262 -26.44 -9.03 -11.76
CA GLN A 262 -27.17 -7.77 -11.64
C GLN A 262 -26.60 -6.76 -12.64
N GLY A 263 -27.43 -6.33 -13.59
CA GLY A 263 -27.06 -5.25 -14.50
C GLY A 263 -26.98 -3.90 -13.80
N TYR A 264 -26.32 -2.92 -14.43
CA TYR A 264 -26.25 -1.54 -13.94
C TYR A 264 -27.62 -0.85 -13.83
N ASP A 265 -28.62 -1.34 -14.58
CA ASP A 265 -30.02 -0.94 -14.46
C ASP A 265 -30.72 -1.49 -13.20
N GLY A 266 -29.99 -2.26 -12.38
CA GLY A 266 -30.47 -2.89 -11.17
C GLY A 266 -31.23 -4.20 -11.40
N ARG A 267 -31.45 -4.63 -12.65
CA ARG A 267 -32.18 -5.87 -12.95
C ARG A 267 -31.32 -7.08 -12.65
N ILE A 268 -31.93 -8.09 -12.02
CA ILE A 268 -31.29 -9.36 -11.68
C ILE A 268 -31.71 -10.40 -12.71
N TYR A 269 -30.71 -11.04 -13.30
CA TYR A 269 -30.85 -12.13 -14.25
C TYR A 269 -30.34 -13.40 -13.58
N ARG A 270 -31.15 -14.46 -13.56
CA ARG A 270 -30.65 -15.81 -13.31
C ARG A 270 -30.04 -16.28 -14.62
N CYS A 271 -28.73 -16.54 -14.65
CA CYS A 271 -27.99 -16.76 -15.87
C CYS A 271 -28.52 -17.99 -16.62
N ASN A 272 -29.13 -17.78 -17.78
CA ASN A 272 -29.44 -18.78 -18.79
C ASN A 272 -28.78 -18.29 -20.09
N VAL A 273 -27.91 -19.10 -20.70
CA VAL A 273 -27.10 -18.70 -21.86
C VAL A 273 -27.95 -18.70 -23.15
N ASP A 274 -27.98 -17.58 -23.87
CA ASP A 274 -28.66 -17.38 -25.18
C ASP A 274 -27.74 -17.78 -26.36
N GLN A 275 -28.29 -18.20 -27.50
CA GLN A 275 -27.59 -18.42 -28.77
C GLN A 275 -26.82 -17.19 -29.28
N ALA A 276 -27.33 -15.98 -29.12
CA ALA A 276 -26.64 -14.76 -29.60
C ALA A 276 -25.32 -14.52 -28.86
N HIS A 277 -25.28 -14.85 -27.57
CA HIS A 277 -24.06 -14.84 -26.77
C HIS A 277 -23.02 -15.82 -27.33
N ASN A 278 -23.41 -17.06 -27.65
CA ASN A 278 -22.51 -18.06 -28.21
C ASN A 278 -21.85 -17.61 -29.53
N LYS A 279 -22.59 -16.90 -30.40
CA LYS A 279 -22.03 -16.38 -31.66
C LYS A 279 -20.95 -15.31 -31.41
N PHE A 280 -21.17 -14.42 -30.44
CA PHE A 280 -20.19 -13.41 -30.07
C PHE A 280 -18.93 -14.04 -29.46
N ILE A 281 -19.09 -15.03 -28.57
CA ILE A 281 -17.97 -15.76 -27.98
C ILE A 281 -17.12 -16.46 -29.06
N LEU A 282 -17.76 -17.09 -30.06
CA LEU A 282 -17.04 -17.72 -31.18
C LEU A 282 -16.24 -16.69 -32.00
N LEU A 283 -16.82 -15.51 -32.28
CA LEU A 283 -16.12 -14.45 -32.98
C LEU A 283 -14.92 -13.92 -32.18
N LEU A 284 -15.10 -13.72 -30.87
CA LEU A 284 -14.01 -13.32 -29.98
C LEU A 284 -12.89 -14.37 -29.96
N ALA A 285 -13.24 -15.65 -29.89
CA ALA A 285 -12.26 -16.74 -29.90
C ALA A 285 -11.47 -16.79 -31.21
N GLU A 286 -12.15 -16.65 -32.37
CA GLU A 286 -11.47 -16.63 -33.66
C GLU A 286 -10.53 -15.43 -33.82
N ALA A 287 -10.99 -14.25 -33.38
CA ALA A 287 -10.18 -13.03 -33.41
C ALA A 287 -8.98 -13.13 -32.46
N ALA A 288 -9.20 -13.63 -31.24
CA ALA A 288 -8.14 -13.85 -30.25
C ALA A 288 -7.07 -14.80 -30.77
N GLU A 289 -7.43 -15.90 -31.43
CA GLU A 289 -6.47 -16.89 -31.95
C GLU A 289 -5.48 -16.26 -32.95
N LYS A 290 -5.93 -15.28 -33.73
CA LYS A 290 -5.11 -14.56 -34.71
C LYS A 290 -4.25 -13.46 -34.08
N CYS A 291 -4.47 -13.12 -32.82
CA CYS A 291 -3.75 -12.02 -32.16
C CYS A 291 -2.42 -12.46 -31.54
N ASN A 292 -1.45 -11.55 -31.61
CA ASN A 292 -0.21 -11.61 -30.87
C ASN A 292 0.27 -10.18 -30.59
N ILE A 293 0.12 -9.72 -29.35
CA ILE A 293 0.49 -8.33 -28.99
C ILE A 293 1.99 -8.05 -29.12
N ARG A 294 2.83 -9.09 -29.18
CA ARG A 294 4.29 -8.95 -29.32
C ARG A 294 4.73 -8.73 -30.77
N VAL A 295 3.85 -8.92 -31.74
CA VAL A 295 4.12 -8.68 -33.15
C VAL A 295 3.14 -7.63 -33.65
N PHE A 296 3.43 -6.37 -33.30
CA PHE A 296 2.51 -5.25 -33.48
C PHE A 296 2.03 -5.11 -34.93
N ASP A 297 2.94 -5.26 -35.89
CA ASP A 297 2.67 -5.08 -37.32
C ASP A 297 1.75 -6.17 -37.94
N GLU A 298 1.47 -7.27 -37.22
CA GLU A 298 0.55 -8.32 -37.69
C GLU A 298 -0.92 -8.04 -37.37
N PHE A 299 -1.21 -7.09 -36.46
CA PHE A 299 -2.58 -6.71 -36.15
C PHE A 299 -3.08 -5.65 -37.15
N PRO A 300 -4.28 -5.80 -37.74
CA PRO A 300 -4.77 -4.86 -38.73
C PRO A 300 -4.91 -3.44 -38.15
N GLU A 301 -4.27 -2.45 -38.77
CA GLU A 301 -4.29 -1.05 -38.29
C GLU A 301 -5.72 -0.50 -38.21
N GLU A 302 -6.60 -0.92 -39.13
CA GLU A 302 -8.02 -0.56 -39.12
C GLU A 302 -8.82 -1.18 -37.97
N GLU A 303 -8.31 -2.26 -37.35
CA GLU A 303 -8.90 -2.93 -36.19
C GLU A 303 -8.24 -2.50 -34.87
N ASP A 304 -7.17 -1.67 -34.90
CA ASP A 304 -6.52 -1.10 -33.70
C ASP A 304 -7.34 0.04 -33.10
N VAL A 305 -8.51 -0.35 -32.62
CA VAL A 305 -9.53 0.52 -32.04
C VAL A 305 -9.91 -0.01 -30.65
N THR A 306 -10.78 0.71 -29.94
CA THR A 306 -11.31 0.22 -28.66
C THR A 306 -12.20 -1.01 -28.85
N MET A 307 -12.44 -1.80 -27.80
CA MET A 307 -13.35 -2.94 -27.86
C MET A 307 -14.78 -2.52 -28.24
N ALA A 308 -15.21 -1.33 -27.81
CA ALA A 308 -16.49 -0.74 -28.20
C ALA A 308 -16.57 -0.45 -29.71
N GLU A 309 -15.52 0.14 -30.28
CA GLU A 309 -15.45 0.39 -31.73
C GLU A 309 -15.29 -0.89 -32.53
N TRP A 310 -14.54 -1.87 -32.01
CA TRP A 310 -14.34 -3.15 -32.67
C TRP A 310 -15.66 -3.91 -32.85
N ILE A 311 -16.50 -4.00 -31.80
CA ILE A 311 -17.83 -4.61 -31.95
C ILE A 311 -18.76 -3.82 -32.89
N ALA A 312 -18.57 -2.49 -32.98
CA ALA A 312 -19.29 -1.65 -33.93
C ALA A 312 -18.87 -1.94 -35.37
N GLN A 313 -17.57 -2.09 -35.64
CA GLN A 313 -17.04 -2.49 -36.95
C GLN A 313 -17.54 -3.87 -37.39
N LYS A 314 -17.75 -4.79 -36.44
CA LYS A 314 -18.34 -6.11 -36.73
C LYS A 314 -19.88 -6.07 -36.89
N GLY A 315 -20.51 -4.90 -36.78
CA GLY A 315 -21.95 -4.72 -36.95
C GLY A 315 -22.78 -5.36 -35.85
N LEU A 316 -22.25 -5.44 -34.62
CA LEU A 316 -22.86 -6.17 -33.52
C LEU A 316 -23.51 -5.29 -32.45
N VAL A 317 -23.45 -3.97 -32.60
CA VAL A 317 -23.97 -2.99 -31.63
C VAL A 317 -25.50 -2.93 -31.56
N ASP A 318 -26.21 -3.43 -32.56
CA ASP A 318 -27.68 -3.48 -32.54
C ASP A 318 -28.22 -4.55 -31.56
N ASN A 319 -27.35 -5.40 -31.01
CA ASN A 319 -27.73 -6.43 -30.06
C ASN A 319 -27.31 -6.05 -28.62
N PRO A 320 -28.26 -5.67 -27.74
CA PRO A 320 -27.97 -5.30 -26.37
C PRO A 320 -27.26 -6.39 -25.56
N ALA A 321 -27.49 -7.68 -25.87
CA ALA A 321 -26.83 -8.78 -25.18
C ALA A 321 -25.33 -8.87 -25.52
N ILE A 322 -24.92 -8.48 -26.73
CA ILE A 322 -23.51 -8.42 -27.13
C ILE A 322 -22.83 -7.27 -26.42
N ILE A 323 -23.44 -6.08 -26.40
CA ILE A 323 -22.91 -4.91 -25.67
C ILE A 323 -22.73 -5.26 -24.19
N ALA A 324 -23.75 -5.83 -23.55
CA ALA A 324 -23.69 -6.24 -22.16
C ALA A 324 -22.62 -7.31 -21.91
N THR A 325 -22.44 -8.27 -22.83
CA THR A 325 -21.39 -9.30 -22.72
C THR A 325 -20.00 -8.66 -22.86
N CYS A 326 -19.81 -7.77 -23.84
CA CYS A 326 -18.53 -7.07 -24.04
C CYS A 326 -18.16 -6.26 -22.80
N GLN A 327 -19.12 -5.51 -22.26
CA GLN A 327 -18.94 -4.72 -21.04
C GLN A 327 -18.64 -5.60 -19.82
N LEU A 328 -19.39 -6.68 -19.62
CA LEU A 328 -19.13 -7.65 -18.55
C LEU A 328 -17.71 -8.21 -18.65
N LEU A 329 -17.25 -8.52 -19.87
CA LEU A 329 -15.95 -9.11 -20.08
C LEU A 329 -14.80 -8.15 -19.81
N THR A 330 -14.85 -6.94 -20.38
CA THR A 330 -13.78 -5.95 -20.16
C THR A 330 -13.74 -5.50 -18.71
N SER A 331 -14.90 -5.29 -18.08
CA SER A 331 -14.97 -4.85 -16.69
C SER A 331 -14.53 -5.96 -15.72
N ALA A 332 -14.96 -7.21 -15.92
CA ALA A 332 -14.61 -8.31 -15.02
C ALA A 332 -13.17 -8.79 -15.19
N LEU A 333 -12.65 -8.86 -16.42
CA LEU A 333 -11.31 -9.42 -16.69
C LEU A 333 -10.18 -8.41 -16.54
N VAL A 334 -10.40 -7.15 -16.95
CA VAL A 334 -9.35 -6.12 -16.99
C VAL A 334 -9.73 -4.84 -16.22
N GLY A 335 -10.92 -4.76 -15.62
CA GLY A 335 -11.32 -3.68 -14.74
C GLY A 335 -11.62 -2.36 -15.45
N ARG A 336 -12.06 -2.42 -16.71
CA ARG A 336 -12.28 -1.25 -17.58
C ARG A 336 -13.53 -1.39 -18.46
N GLU A 337 -14.11 -0.25 -18.81
CA GLU A 337 -15.20 -0.17 -19.78
C GLU A 337 -14.66 -0.44 -21.21
N PRO A 338 -15.48 -0.94 -22.14
CA PRO A 338 -15.01 -1.33 -23.48
C PRO A 338 -14.47 -0.16 -24.32
N GLU A 339 -14.82 1.08 -23.99
CA GLU A 339 -14.30 2.30 -24.60
C GLU A 339 -12.88 2.64 -24.11
N ASP A 340 -12.42 2.06 -23.00
CA ASP A 340 -11.10 2.32 -22.40
C ASP A 340 -10.06 1.22 -22.75
N VAL A 341 -10.46 0.19 -23.50
CA VAL A 341 -9.64 -1.01 -23.74
C VAL A 341 -9.44 -1.22 -25.24
N GLY A 342 -8.18 -1.21 -25.70
CA GLY A 342 -7.85 -1.54 -27.09
C GLY A 342 -8.14 -3.00 -27.44
N ALA A 343 -8.69 -3.24 -28.63
CA ALA A 343 -9.09 -4.56 -29.10
C ALA A 343 -7.89 -5.50 -29.25
N HIS A 344 -6.76 -5.01 -29.77
CA HIS A 344 -5.52 -5.79 -29.89
C HIS A 344 -5.08 -6.37 -28.55
N TYR A 345 -5.05 -5.53 -27.51
CA TYR A 345 -4.70 -5.93 -26.15
C TYR A 345 -5.69 -6.95 -25.59
N PHE A 346 -7.00 -6.69 -25.71
CA PHE A 346 -8.00 -7.56 -25.10
C PHE A 346 -8.06 -8.94 -25.75
N LEU A 347 -7.95 -9.00 -27.08
CA LEU A 347 -7.93 -10.26 -27.82
C LEU A 347 -6.67 -11.09 -27.50
N ASP A 348 -5.50 -10.46 -27.43
CA ASP A 348 -4.28 -11.14 -26.95
C ASP A 348 -4.41 -11.59 -25.48
N TYR A 349 -5.03 -10.78 -24.62
CA TYR A 349 -5.29 -11.13 -23.22
C TYR A 349 -6.15 -12.41 -23.13
N LEU A 350 -7.23 -12.50 -23.91
CA LEU A 350 -8.07 -13.70 -23.98
C LEU A 350 -7.26 -14.92 -24.42
N LYS A 351 -6.47 -14.79 -25.50
CA LYS A 351 -5.61 -15.88 -25.99
C LYS A 351 -4.61 -16.33 -24.93
N SER A 352 -3.95 -15.38 -24.26
CA SER A 352 -2.94 -15.64 -23.23
C SER A 352 -3.51 -16.38 -22.01
N GLY A 353 -4.81 -16.22 -21.76
CA GLY A 353 -5.57 -16.92 -20.73
C GLY A 353 -6.15 -18.27 -21.14
N PHE A 354 -5.70 -18.86 -22.26
CA PHE A 354 -6.26 -20.09 -22.85
C PHE A 354 -7.71 -19.94 -23.35
N GLY A 355 -8.08 -18.72 -23.76
CA GLY A 355 -9.37 -18.40 -24.33
C GLY A 355 -10.43 -18.01 -23.30
N TYR A 356 -11.60 -17.62 -23.84
CA TYR A 356 -12.72 -17.10 -23.07
C TYR A 356 -13.15 -18.01 -21.92
N LEU A 357 -13.46 -19.29 -22.23
CA LEU A 357 -14.01 -20.21 -21.24
C LEU A 357 -13.06 -20.43 -20.07
N SER A 358 -11.76 -20.53 -20.34
CA SER A 358 -10.75 -20.64 -19.29
C SER A 358 -10.79 -19.44 -18.34
N LEU A 359 -10.86 -18.21 -18.85
CA LEU A 359 -10.80 -17.02 -18.00
C LEU A 359 -12.05 -16.78 -17.14
N VAL A 360 -13.24 -17.10 -17.65
CA VAL A 360 -14.51 -16.72 -17.01
C VAL A 360 -15.18 -17.81 -16.19
N SER A 361 -14.71 -19.06 -16.28
CA SER A 361 -15.37 -20.20 -15.63
C SER A 361 -14.69 -20.64 -14.34
N GLU A 362 -15.47 -21.32 -13.50
CA GLU A 362 -15.03 -22.17 -12.41
C GLU A 362 -14.77 -23.61 -12.87
N GLY A 363 -14.39 -24.48 -11.94
CA GLY A 363 -14.17 -25.90 -12.21
C GLY A 363 -12.77 -26.20 -12.76
N GLU A 364 -12.57 -27.41 -13.26
CA GLU A 364 -11.22 -27.95 -13.52
C GLU A 364 -10.49 -27.23 -14.67
N ASP A 365 -11.24 -26.72 -15.65
CA ASP A 365 -10.67 -26.05 -16.83
C ASP A 365 -10.76 -24.51 -16.73
N GLY A 366 -11.37 -23.99 -15.67
CA GLY A 366 -11.61 -22.56 -15.44
C GLY A 366 -10.62 -21.91 -14.48
N ALA A 367 -10.29 -20.64 -14.69
CA ALA A 367 -9.33 -19.88 -13.88
C ALA A 367 -9.77 -19.75 -12.41
N GLN A 368 -11.07 -19.91 -12.12
CA GLN A 368 -11.68 -19.79 -10.80
C GLN A 368 -11.86 -21.16 -10.14
N SER A 369 -10.84 -22.02 -10.22
CA SER A 369 -10.92 -23.43 -9.84
C SER A 369 -10.65 -23.69 -8.37
N LEU A 370 -9.50 -23.22 -7.88
CA LEU A 370 -8.97 -23.55 -6.57
C LEU A 370 -8.67 -22.27 -5.79
N LYS A 371 -8.85 -22.33 -4.48
CA LYS A 371 -8.32 -21.36 -3.51
C LYS A 371 -7.27 -22.04 -2.65
N ILE A 372 -6.44 -21.25 -1.97
CA ILE A 372 -5.48 -21.75 -0.98
C ILE A 372 -6.06 -21.49 0.40
N LYS A 373 -6.13 -22.51 1.26
CA LYS A 373 -6.77 -22.38 2.58
C LYS A 373 -6.11 -21.31 3.46
N THR A 374 -4.80 -21.17 3.36
CA THR A 374 -4.01 -20.14 4.05
C THR A 374 -3.94 -18.80 3.28
N GLY A 375 -4.59 -18.72 2.13
CA GLY A 375 -4.61 -17.58 1.22
C GLY A 375 -3.39 -17.45 0.31
N THR A 376 -3.53 -16.70 -0.78
CA THR A 376 -2.53 -16.58 -1.85
C THR A 376 -1.24 -15.91 -1.38
N SER A 377 -1.29 -15.04 -0.36
CA SER A 377 -0.07 -14.45 0.22
C SER A 377 0.89 -15.48 0.83
N SER A 378 0.40 -16.67 1.19
CA SER A 378 1.26 -17.74 1.72
C SER A 378 2.31 -18.22 0.71
N ILE A 379 2.08 -18.09 -0.60
CA ILE A 379 3.07 -18.44 -1.64
C ILE A 379 4.28 -17.51 -1.57
N VAL A 380 4.05 -16.19 -1.56
CA VAL A 380 5.16 -15.22 -1.52
C VAL A 380 5.88 -15.24 -0.18
N ASP A 381 5.16 -15.50 0.92
CA ASP A 381 5.78 -15.68 2.22
C ASP A 381 6.69 -16.92 2.22
N ALA A 382 6.23 -18.04 1.65
CA ALA A 382 7.03 -19.26 1.53
C ALA A 382 8.27 -19.09 0.63
N LEU A 383 8.14 -18.41 -0.51
CA LEU A 383 9.28 -18.06 -1.36
C LEU A 383 10.28 -17.15 -0.64
N ALA A 384 9.82 -16.05 -0.03
CA ALA A 384 10.68 -15.11 0.67
C ALA A 384 11.41 -15.74 1.86
N ASN A 385 10.79 -16.72 2.53
CA ASN A 385 11.39 -17.50 3.62
C ASN A 385 12.63 -18.31 3.23
N THR A 386 12.80 -18.59 1.93
CA THR A 386 13.99 -19.32 1.45
C THR A 386 15.19 -18.40 1.21
N LEU A 387 14.97 -17.09 1.14
CA LEU A 387 16.03 -16.11 0.88
C LEU A 387 16.88 -15.87 2.13
N PRO A 388 18.18 -15.53 1.99
CA PRO A 388 19.02 -15.13 3.11
C PRO A 388 18.42 -13.99 3.93
N ALA A 389 18.67 -14.00 5.24
CA ALA A 389 18.23 -12.92 6.12
C ALA A 389 18.81 -11.57 5.64
N GLY A 390 17.94 -10.56 5.50
CA GLY A 390 18.32 -9.25 4.97
C GLY A 390 18.22 -9.11 3.45
N SER A 391 17.89 -10.17 2.71
CA SER A 391 17.70 -10.08 1.25
C SER A 391 16.41 -9.37 0.82
N VAL A 392 15.41 -9.25 1.70
CA VAL A 392 14.16 -8.56 1.40
C VAL A 392 14.04 -7.34 2.30
N MET A 393 13.98 -6.16 1.69
CA MET A 393 13.90 -4.86 2.36
C MET A 393 12.53 -4.25 2.12
N LEU A 394 11.74 -4.14 3.18
CA LEU A 394 10.46 -3.43 3.19
C LEU A 394 10.68 -1.95 3.47
N HIS A 395 9.70 -1.11 3.14
CA HIS A 395 9.83 0.35 3.26
C HIS A 395 11.02 0.91 2.47
N SER A 396 11.27 0.32 1.32
CA SER A 396 12.38 0.65 0.43
C SER A 396 11.85 1.10 -0.92
N PRO A 397 11.01 2.14 -1.02
CA PRO A 397 10.58 2.63 -2.31
C PRO A 397 11.80 3.14 -3.06
N VAL A 398 12.03 2.57 -4.24
CA VAL A 398 13.08 3.00 -5.15
C VAL A 398 12.68 4.34 -5.74
N ASP A 399 13.59 5.31 -5.65
CA ASP A 399 13.43 6.69 -6.10
C ASP A 399 14.18 6.93 -7.43
N CYS A 400 15.36 6.32 -7.57
CA CYS A 400 16.19 6.50 -8.76
C CYS A 400 16.98 5.22 -9.08
N ILE A 401 17.14 4.95 -10.38
CA ILE A 401 18.01 3.90 -10.94
C ILE A 401 18.96 4.58 -11.92
N SER A 402 20.27 4.53 -11.65
CA SER A 402 21.30 5.08 -12.54
C SER A 402 22.24 3.98 -13.01
N GLN A 403 22.32 3.78 -14.33
CA GLN A 403 23.26 2.86 -14.93
C GLN A 403 24.58 3.57 -15.20
N HIS A 404 25.63 3.21 -14.46
CA HIS A 404 26.96 3.82 -14.57
C HIS A 404 27.83 3.10 -15.60
N SER A 405 27.66 1.78 -15.75
CA SER A 405 28.32 0.99 -16.79
C SER A 405 27.49 -0.24 -17.18
N LYS A 406 28.00 -1.06 -18.11
CA LYS A 406 27.34 -2.31 -18.52
C LYS A 406 27.07 -3.27 -17.35
N ASN A 407 27.92 -3.23 -16.32
CA ASN A 407 27.90 -4.13 -15.15
C ASN A 407 27.82 -3.36 -13.82
N GLU A 408 27.38 -2.10 -13.84
CA GLU A 408 27.22 -1.30 -12.63
C GLU A 408 25.97 -0.43 -12.73
N VAL A 409 25.02 -0.70 -11.84
CA VAL A 409 23.78 0.04 -11.64
C VAL A 409 23.70 0.45 -10.18
N HIS A 410 23.33 1.70 -9.92
CA HIS A 410 23.03 2.19 -8.59
C HIS A 410 21.52 2.36 -8.45
N VAL A 411 20.95 1.70 -7.46
CA VAL A 411 19.53 1.81 -7.11
C VAL A 411 19.43 2.58 -5.81
N LYS A 412 18.83 3.76 -5.85
CA LYS A 412 18.66 4.64 -4.70
C LYS A 412 17.22 4.56 -4.20
N THR A 413 17.05 4.34 -2.90
CA THR A 413 15.74 4.44 -2.24
C THR A 413 15.44 5.87 -1.80
N ASN A 414 14.16 6.17 -1.52
CA ASN A 414 13.77 7.49 -0.98
C ASN A 414 14.51 7.83 0.35
N SER A 415 14.84 6.81 1.16
CA SER A 415 15.62 6.96 2.38
C SER A 415 17.07 7.42 2.15
N GLY A 416 17.52 7.47 0.90
CA GLY A 416 18.86 7.85 0.51
C GLY A 416 19.86 6.69 0.45
N THR A 417 19.48 5.48 0.85
CA THR A 417 20.32 4.28 0.74
C THR A 417 20.61 3.98 -0.72
N ILE A 418 21.86 3.63 -1.03
CA ILE A 418 22.30 3.28 -2.38
C ILE A 418 22.68 1.81 -2.41
N TYR A 419 22.05 1.06 -3.29
CA TYR A 419 22.36 -0.34 -3.59
C TYR A 419 23.15 -0.38 -4.90
N LYS A 420 24.39 -0.85 -4.82
CA LYS A 420 25.25 -1.05 -5.99
C LYS A 420 25.10 -2.48 -6.47
N ALA A 421 24.67 -2.66 -7.72
CA ALA A 421 24.41 -3.95 -8.30
C ALA A 421 24.93 -4.08 -9.74
N LYS A 422 25.08 -5.32 -10.21
CA LYS A 422 25.43 -5.60 -11.61
C LYS A 422 24.22 -5.49 -12.52
N LYS A 423 23.03 -5.79 -11.98
CA LYS A 423 21.72 -5.72 -12.65
C LYS A 423 20.63 -5.25 -11.68
N VAL A 424 19.56 -4.68 -12.24
CA VAL A 424 18.32 -4.31 -11.55
C VAL A 424 17.13 -4.88 -12.31
#